data_AF-A0A538SDH6-F1
#
_entry.id   AF-A0A538SDH6-F1
#
_cell.length_a   1.000
_cell.length_b   1.000
_cell.length_c   1.000
_cell.angle_alpha   90.00
_cell.angle_beta   90.00
_cell.angle_gamma   90.00
#
_symmetry.space_group_name_H-M   'P 1'
#
loop_
_entity.id
_entity.type
_entity.pdbx_description
1 polymer ?
#
loop_
_entity_poly.entity_id
_entity_poly.type
_entity_poly.pdbx_seq_one_letter_code
_entity_poly.pdbx_strand_id
1 'polypeptide(L)'
;MALQGNLDDFSLPEILQLIAVQQKSGVLKLSAGSDVAVIFFDGGRVVSTRDRRRNARDPLKAFLVQTGHITEAQLKQIETIEAESRRELTDVLLSGNYVTSEQLGQAIQDQIQDTMHQLLTWKQGAYHFSGDSRTVPKFAANVRLNTEGLLMESMRRLDEIVRYKQVLSSPAMVLRPKALAVPPKEMTGPEQRVLPLVDGLRPLRDIVAQSKLVEFEAYEALHHLLELGVIEISLGAAPPKVTPIVEEKIVVRPKRSFAIPAAIVILALSYGVGRYVTPVLYSEAERAVRRAPEHVLTLDESQRLSLALEVYRSVRGSYPMELKLLAREGFLPRSTVAAFARRYGYESDGVTYRKFAR
;
A
#
# COMPACT_ATOMS: atom_id res chain seq x y z
N MET A 1 36.47 17.96 19.28
CA MET A 1 36.85 16.88 18.34
C MET A 1 35.62 16.50 17.54
N ALA A 2 35.76 16.26 16.24
CA ALA A 2 34.70 15.73 15.40
C ALA A 2 35.10 14.34 14.93
N LEU A 3 34.23 13.35 15.10
CA LEU A 3 34.41 12.00 14.53
C LEU A 3 33.34 11.83 13.47
N GLN A 4 33.69 11.31 12.30
CA GLN A 4 32.72 11.03 11.25
C GLN A 4 33.19 9.84 10.42
N GLY A 5 32.24 9.08 9.89
CA GLY A 5 32.53 7.90 9.08
C GLY A 5 31.27 7.07 8.82
N ASN A 6 31.47 5.82 8.46
CA ASN A 6 30.41 4.85 8.19
C ASN A 6 30.37 3.77 9.26
N LEU A 7 29.17 3.22 9.50
CA LEU A 7 28.93 2.13 10.44
C LEU A 7 29.50 0.78 9.95
N ASP A 8 29.79 0.68 8.66
CA ASP A 8 30.45 -0.48 8.05
C ASP A 8 31.94 -0.59 8.44
N ASP A 9 32.60 0.55 8.63
CA ASP A 9 34.02 0.62 8.98
C ASP A 9 34.22 0.60 10.51
N PHE A 10 33.32 1.26 11.24
CA PHE A 10 33.32 1.33 12.70
C PHE A 10 31.91 1.10 13.22
N SER A 11 31.72 0.00 13.94
CA SER A 11 30.41 -0.37 14.46
C SER A 11 29.92 0.61 15.52
N LEU A 12 28.60 0.72 15.67
CA LEU A 12 28.00 1.59 16.69
C LEU A 12 28.51 1.30 18.12
N PRO A 13 28.63 0.03 18.57
CA PRO A 13 29.25 -0.28 19.88
C PRO A 13 30.64 0.32 20.06
N GLU A 14 31.51 0.24 19.06
CA GLU A 14 32.88 0.76 19.13
C GLU A 14 32.89 2.28 19.26
N ILE A 15 32.02 2.97 18.51
CA ILE A 15 31.88 4.43 18.57
C ILE A 15 31.40 4.86 19.96
N LEU A 16 30.38 4.18 20.49
CA LEU A 16 29.83 4.45 21.82
C LEU A 16 30.86 4.22 22.93
N GLN A 17 31.61 3.11 22.84
CA GLN A 17 32.70 2.79 23.77
C GLN A 17 33.80 3.85 23.74
N LEU A 18 34.20 4.31 22.54
CA LEU A 18 35.21 5.35 22.39
C LEU A 18 34.78 6.67 23.05
N ILE A 19 33.54 7.09 22.84
CA ILE A 19 32.97 8.30 23.46
C ILE A 19 32.93 8.16 24.98
N ALA A 20 32.55 6.99 25.48
CA ALA A 20 32.47 6.69 26.92
C ALA A 20 33.85 6.73 27.59
N VAL A 21 34.82 5.98 27.07
CA VAL A 21 36.19 5.89 27.60
C VAL A 21 36.89 7.25 27.58
N GLN A 22 36.72 8.03 26.50
CA GLN A 22 37.28 9.37 26.40
C GLN A 22 36.47 10.45 27.16
N GLN A 23 35.38 10.06 27.84
CA GLN A 23 34.49 10.92 28.61
C GLN A 23 34.04 12.17 27.83
N LYS A 24 33.74 12.01 26.54
CA LYS A 24 33.36 13.15 25.70
C LYS A 24 31.91 13.57 25.98
N SER A 25 31.68 14.87 25.95
CA SER A 25 30.34 15.47 25.87
C SER A 25 30.07 15.93 24.45
N GLY A 26 28.82 15.81 23.99
CA GLY A 26 28.45 16.22 22.63
C GLY A 26 27.24 15.46 22.10
N VAL A 27 27.08 15.50 20.77
CA VAL A 27 25.99 14.82 20.06
C VAL A 27 26.56 13.88 19.00
N LEU A 28 26.16 12.61 19.07
CA LEU A 28 26.34 11.64 17.99
C LEU A 28 25.08 11.66 17.13
N LYS A 29 25.22 11.92 15.84
CA LYS A 29 24.16 11.79 14.84
C LYS A 29 24.42 10.53 14.03
N LEU A 30 23.36 9.75 13.82
CA LEU A 30 23.37 8.53 13.03
C LEU A 30 22.34 8.67 11.92
N SER A 31 22.66 8.15 10.73
CA SER A 31 21.72 8.11 9.61
C SER A 31 21.85 6.81 8.83
N ALA A 32 20.73 6.13 8.61
CA ALA A 32 20.63 4.94 7.77
C ALA A 32 19.40 5.07 6.85
N GLY A 33 19.64 5.24 5.55
CA GLY A 33 18.56 5.53 4.60
C GLY A 33 17.85 6.85 4.93
N SER A 34 16.53 6.78 5.15
CA SER A 34 15.71 7.93 5.60
C SER A 34 15.68 8.13 7.11
N ASP A 35 16.16 7.14 7.87
CA ASP A 35 16.09 7.18 9.32
C ASP A 35 17.28 7.96 9.89
N VAL A 36 16.99 8.82 10.87
CA VAL A 36 17.97 9.64 11.56
C VAL A 36 17.77 9.49 13.05
N ALA A 37 18.85 9.30 13.78
CA ALA A 37 18.84 9.25 15.23
C ALA A 37 19.95 10.13 15.81
N VAL A 38 19.74 10.56 17.05
CA VAL A 38 20.71 11.35 17.80
C VAL A 38 20.92 10.73 19.17
N ILE A 39 22.13 10.81 19.69
CA ILE A 39 22.48 10.40 21.05
C ILE A 39 23.31 11.54 21.66
N PHE A 40 22.84 12.06 22.77
CA PHE A 40 23.52 13.11 23.53
C PHE A 40 24.34 12.49 24.65
N PHE A 41 25.56 12.98 24.80
CA PHE A 41 26.52 12.55 25.80
C PHE A 41 26.93 13.69 26.72
N ASP A 42 27.06 13.39 28.00
CA ASP A 42 27.66 14.28 29.00
C ASP A 42 28.70 13.49 29.82
N GLY A 43 29.98 13.82 29.66
CA GLY A 43 31.08 13.14 30.34
C GLY A 43 31.13 11.64 30.01
N GLY A 44 30.87 11.27 28.74
CA GLY A 44 30.84 9.88 28.29
C GLY A 44 29.58 9.10 28.66
N ARG A 45 28.62 9.70 29.36
CA ARG A 45 27.34 9.07 29.74
C ARG A 45 26.24 9.48 28.77
N VAL A 46 25.31 8.58 28.46
CA VAL A 46 24.14 8.90 27.63
C VAL A 46 23.12 9.67 28.47
N VAL A 47 22.68 10.82 27.97
CA VAL A 47 21.69 11.68 28.65
C VAL A 47 20.36 11.79 27.93
N SER A 48 20.34 11.57 26.62
CA SER A 48 19.10 11.56 25.83
C SER A 48 19.33 11.04 24.41
N THR A 49 18.29 10.50 23.80
CA THR A 49 18.25 10.17 22.37
C THR A 49 17.23 11.02 21.58
N ARG A 50 16.65 12.05 22.21
CA ARG A 50 15.58 12.86 21.64
C ARG A 50 16.10 13.99 20.76
N ASP A 51 15.68 14.02 19.50
CA ASP A 51 15.91 15.17 18.63
C ASP A 51 14.81 16.23 18.81
N ARG A 52 15.14 17.34 19.46
CA ARG A 52 14.20 18.45 19.75
C ARG A 52 13.95 19.37 18.56
N ARG A 53 14.54 19.12 17.40
CA ARG A 53 14.32 19.98 16.22
C ARG A 53 12.88 19.84 15.74
N ARG A 54 12.26 20.98 15.39
CA ARG A 54 10.81 21.12 15.12
C ARG A 54 10.21 20.16 14.08
N ASN A 55 11.05 19.59 13.22
CA ASN A 55 10.63 18.69 12.13
C ASN A 55 11.06 17.22 12.37
N ALA A 56 11.71 16.92 13.48
CA ALA A 56 12.10 15.56 13.83
C ALA A 56 10.98 14.88 14.63
N ARG A 57 10.82 13.58 14.43
CA ARG A 57 9.89 12.75 15.21
C ARG A 57 10.51 12.50 16.59
N ASP A 58 9.97 13.12 17.63
CA ASP A 58 10.46 12.91 19.00
C ASP A 58 10.10 11.48 19.48
N PRO A 59 11.08 10.61 19.73
CA PRO A 59 10.82 9.22 20.11
C PRO A 59 10.07 9.09 21.44
N LEU A 60 10.19 10.07 22.35
CA LEU A 60 9.52 10.03 23.65
C LEU A 60 7.99 10.09 23.52
N LYS A 61 7.47 10.83 22.53
CA LYS A 61 6.01 10.94 22.31
C LYS A 61 5.38 9.60 22.01
N ALA A 62 5.96 8.89 21.03
CA ALA A 62 5.49 7.56 20.63
C ALA A 62 5.66 6.57 21.79
N PHE A 63 6.80 6.64 22.48
CA PHE A 63 7.10 5.77 23.61
C PHE A 63 6.08 5.91 24.75
N LEU A 64 5.75 7.13 25.18
CA LEU A 64 4.79 7.37 26.27
C LEU A 64 3.37 6.88 25.93
N VAL A 65 2.97 6.95 24.67
CA VAL A 65 1.68 6.40 24.21
C VAL A 65 1.71 4.86 24.19
N GLN A 66 2.79 4.29 23.66
CA GLN A 66 2.97 2.84 23.57
C GLN A 66 2.96 2.19 24.96
N THR A 67 3.65 2.78 25.93
CA THR A 67 3.74 2.28 27.31
C THR A 67 2.58 2.73 28.21
N GLY A 68 1.64 3.50 27.66
CA GLY A 68 0.39 3.87 28.34
C GLY A 68 0.53 4.96 29.40
N HIS A 69 1.66 5.67 29.46
CA HIS A 69 1.82 6.86 30.31
C HIS A 69 0.88 7.99 29.90
N ILE A 70 0.60 8.12 28.59
CA ILE A 70 -0.40 9.04 28.05
C ILE A 70 -1.25 8.33 27.00
N THR A 71 -2.43 8.86 26.73
CA THR A 71 -3.31 8.41 25.65
C THR A 71 -3.05 9.20 24.36
N GLU A 72 -3.47 8.65 23.22
CA GLU A 72 -3.44 9.34 21.92
C GLU A 72 -4.20 10.68 21.95
N ALA A 73 -5.31 10.75 22.69
CA ALA A 73 -6.08 11.98 22.86
C ALA A 73 -5.28 13.04 23.65
N GLN A 74 -4.62 12.63 24.73
CA GLN A 74 -3.75 13.51 25.51
C GLN A 74 -2.54 13.96 24.70
N LEU A 75 -1.93 13.08 23.89
CA LEU A 75 -0.81 13.47 23.02
C LEU A 75 -1.22 14.59 22.05
N LYS A 76 -2.39 14.50 21.42
CA LYS A 76 -2.90 15.57 20.53
C LYS A 76 -3.13 16.90 21.27
N GLN A 77 -3.58 16.84 22.52
CA GLN A 77 -3.74 18.05 23.36
C GLN A 77 -2.37 18.65 23.68
N ILE A 78 -1.40 17.82 24.08
CA ILE A 78 -0.02 18.23 24.37
C ILE A 78 0.61 18.89 23.14
N GLU A 79 0.49 18.28 21.96
CA GLU A 79 1.02 18.84 20.71
C GLU A 79 0.41 20.20 20.36
N THR A 80 -0.88 20.38 20.63
CA THR A 80 -1.56 21.67 20.47
C THR A 80 -0.95 22.73 21.40
N ILE A 81 -0.76 22.38 22.67
CA ILE A 81 -0.14 23.28 23.67
C ILE A 81 1.31 23.62 23.28
N GLU A 82 2.11 22.65 22.83
CA GLU A 82 3.48 22.90 22.34
C GLU A 82 3.49 23.88 21.16
N ALA A 83 2.55 23.74 20.22
CA ALA A 83 2.45 24.61 19.05
C ALA A 83 2.10 26.06 19.42
N GLU A 84 1.15 26.25 20.33
CA GLU A 84 0.66 27.57 20.76
C GLU A 84 1.63 28.27 21.71
N SER A 85 2.11 27.56 22.73
CA SER A 85 2.91 28.13 23.81
C SER A 85 4.42 28.13 23.54
N ARG A 86 4.89 27.36 22.53
CA ARG A 86 6.30 27.10 22.24
C ARG A 86 7.09 26.53 23.43
N ARG A 87 6.40 25.94 24.41
CA ARG A 87 7.00 25.23 25.55
C ARG A 87 7.54 23.88 25.11
N GLU A 88 8.50 23.34 25.85
CA GLU A 88 9.09 22.03 25.56
C GLU A 88 8.20 20.89 26.12
N LEU A 89 8.20 19.74 25.42
CA LEU A 89 7.37 18.57 25.73
C LEU A 89 7.38 18.18 27.22
N THR A 90 8.56 18.04 27.83
CA THR A 90 8.70 17.62 29.23
C THR A 90 8.15 18.65 30.20
N ASP A 91 8.30 19.95 29.90
CA ASP A 91 7.69 21.00 30.71
C ASP A 91 6.16 20.97 30.63
N VAL A 92 5.60 20.71 29.43
CA VAL A 92 4.15 20.57 29.23
C VAL A 92 3.62 19.33 29.96
N LEU A 93 4.31 18.20 29.84
CA LEU A 93 3.98 16.95 30.52
C LEU A 93 3.93 17.12 32.05
N LEU A 94 4.95 17.77 32.64
CA LEU A 94 5.04 17.99 34.08
C LEU A 94 4.02 19.03 34.56
N SER A 95 3.96 20.21 33.91
CA SER A 95 3.04 21.27 34.34
C SER A 95 1.56 20.95 34.12
N GLY A 96 1.26 20.10 33.13
CA GLY A 96 -0.08 19.56 32.88
C GLY A 96 -0.45 18.38 33.77
N ASN A 97 0.44 17.95 34.68
CA ASN A 97 0.27 16.76 35.53
C ASN A 97 -0.08 15.47 34.74
N TYR A 98 0.40 15.36 33.50
CA TYR A 98 0.23 14.14 32.71
C TYR A 98 1.09 13.00 33.24
N VAL A 99 2.29 13.33 33.75
CA VAL A 99 3.24 12.41 34.38
C VAL A 99 3.96 13.10 35.53
N THR A 100 4.37 12.34 36.54
CA THR A 100 5.23 12.84 37.62
C THR A 100 6.69 12.95 37.18
N SER A 101 7.53 13.69 37.91
CA SER A 101 8.96 13.79 37.62
C SER A 101 9.68 12.44 37.69
N GLU A 102 9.27 11.57 38.60
CA GLU A 102 9.84 10.22 38.75
C GLU A 102 9.46 9.33 37.56
N GLN A 103 8.16 9.29 37.22
CA GLN A 103 7.67 8.56 36.06
C GLN A 103 8.31 9.05 34.75
N LEU A 104 8.49 10.37 34.61
CA LEU A 104 9.14 10.94 33.44
C LEU A 104 10.62 10.53 33.36
N GLY A 105 11.33 10.56 34.49
CA GLY A 105 12.72 10.11 34.56
C GLY A 105 12.87 8.65 34.13
N GLN A 106 12.01 7.77 34.67
CA GLN A 106 11.99 6.36 34.31
C GLN A 106 11.63 6.15 32.83
N ALA A 107 10.58 6.81 32.34
CA ALA A 107 10.17 6.70 30.94
C ALA A 107 11.26 7.17 29.96
N ILE A 108 12.03 8.20 30.30
CA ILE A 108 13.18 8.65 29.50
C ILE A 108 14.29 7.61 29.52
N GLN A 109 14.59 7.01 30.67
CA GLN A 109 15.59 5.94 30.77
C GLN A 109 15.19 4.73 29.90
N ASP A 110 13.95 4.28 30.00
CA ASP A 110 13.44 3.13 29.24
C ASP A 110 13.40 3.46 27.74
N GLN A 111 13.02 4.68 27.37
CA GLN A 111 13.03 5.15 25.98
C GLN A 111 14.45 5.22 25.39
N ILE A 112 15.45 5.66 26.18
CA ILE A 112 16.85 5.62 25.74
C ILE A 112 17.24 4.17 25.47
N GLN A 113 16.92 3.24 26.36
CA GLN A 113 17.27 1.83 26.21
C GLN A 113 16.60 1.20 24.98
N ASP A 114 15.32 1.46 24.75
CA ASP A 114 14.59 1.02 23.56
C ASP A 114 15.22 1.56 22.27
N THR A 115 15.58 2.84 22.27
CA THR A 115 16.27 3.46 21.12
C THR A 115 17.64 2.86 20.89
N MET A 116 18.43 2.60 21.94
CA MET A 116 19.74 1.97 21.82
C MET A 116 19.64 0.58 21.21
N HIS A 117 18.67 -0.21 21.66
CA HIS A 117 18.40 -1.54 21.10
C HIS A 117 18.12 -1.46 19.60
N GLN A 118 17.23 -0.54 19.16
CA GLN A 118 16.93 -0.33 17.74
C GLN A 118 18.17 0.10 16.96
N LEU A 119 18.98 1.02 17.48
CA LEU A 119 20.15 1.53 16.76
C LEU A 119 21.25 0.48 16.60
N LEU A 120 21.39 -0.44 17.55
CA LEU A 120 22.36 -1.54 17.44
C LEU A 120 21.99 -2.57 16.35
N THR A 121 20.75 -2.57 15.84
CA THR A 121 20.40 -3.40 14.68
C THR A 121 20.88 -2.78 13.35
N TRP A 122 21.28 -1.50 13.35
CA TRP A 122 21.76 -0.83 12.14
C TRP A 122 23.15 -1.36 11.79
N LYS A 123 23.26 -2.07 10.65
CA LYS A 123 24.52 -2.61 10.15
C LYS A 123 25.26 -1.65 9.22
N GLN A 124 24.53 -0.76 8.56
CA GLN A 124 25.03 0.19 7.57
C GLN A 124 24.51 1.59 7.93
N GLY A 125 25.25 2.62 7.56
CA GLY A 125 24.86 4.01 7.77
C GLY A 125 26.06 4.93 7.98
N ALA A 126 25.78 6.23 8.12
CA ALA A 126 26.80 7.23 8.43
C ALA A 126 26.64 7.72 9.87
N TYR A 127 27.76 8.10 10.49
CA TYR A 127 27.78 8.72 11.80
C TYR A 127 28.56 10.03 11.78
N HIS A 128 28.16 10.96 12.65
CA HIS A 128 28.87 12.20 12.91
C HIS A 128 28.74 12.59 14.38
N PHE A 129 29.86 12.61 15.09
CA PHE A 129 29.95 13.10 16.46
C PHE A 129 30.50 14.53 16.48
N SER A 130 29.78 15.42 17.13
CA SER A 130 30.22 16.79 17.43
C SER A 130 30.45 16.93 18.93
N GLY A 131 31.73 16.96 19.33
CA GLY A 131 32.14 17.06 20.74
C GLY A 131 32.18 18.49 21.26
N ASP A 132 31.03 19.15 21.33
CA ASP A 132 30.85 20.47 21.97
C ASP A 132 29.80 20.36 23.07
N SER A 133 30.18 20.57 24.33
CA SER A 133 29.28 20.49 25.49
C SER A 133 28.09 21.46 25.40
N ARG A 134 28.20 22.56 24.63
CA ARG A 134 27.10 23.50 24.40
C ARG A 134 25.99 22.92 23.53
N THR A 135 26.27 21.83 22.80
CA THR A 135 25.25 21.13 22.01
C THR A 135 24.39 20.20 22.85
N VAL A 136 24.80 19.90 24.08
CA VAL A 136 24.04 19.06 25.02
C VAL A 136 22.88 19.88 25.58
N PRO A 137 21.62 19.54 25.26
CA PRO A 137 20.48 20.29 25.76
C PRO A 137 20.34 20.18 27.28
N LYS A 138 19.76 21.19 27.92
CA LYS A 138 19.29 21.04 29.30
C LYS A 138 17.99 20.26 29.30
N PHE A 139 17.94 19.15 30.04
CA PHE A 139 16.76 18.29 30.19
C PHE A 139 16.08 18.59 31.54
N ALA A 140 14.75 18.60 31.58
CA ALA A 140 14.00 18.78 32.82
C ALA A 140 14.21 17.59 33.78
N ALA A 141 14.29 16.37 33.23
CA ALA A 141 14.66 15.18 33.97
C ALA A 141 16.19 14.97 33.97
N ASN A 142 16.76 14.68 35.14
CA ASN A 142 18.19 14.43 35.32
C ASN A 142 18.53 12.94 35.06
N VAL A 143 18.46 12.51 33.80
CA VAL A 143 18.83 11.13 33.40
C VAL A 143 20.27 11.09 32.90
N ARG A 144 21.08 10.19 33.47
CA ARG A 144 22.47 9.95 33.08
C ARG A 144 22.79 8.47 33.16
N LEU A 145 22.81 7.80 32.02
CA LEU A 145 23.03 6.36 31.94
C LEU A 145 24.51 6.03 31.69
N ASN A 146 25.02 5.01 32.38
CA ASN A 146 26.33 4.46 32.09
C ASN A 146 26.28 3.79 30.69
N THR A 147 27.11 4.29 29.77
CA THR A 147 27.11 3.85 28.38
C THR A 147 27.51 2.38 28.22
N GLU A 148 28.47 1.89 29.01
CA GLU A 148 28.93 0.50 28.96
C GLU A 148 27.83 -0.46 29.45
N GLY A 149 27.21 -0.16 30.59
CA GLY A 149 26.10 -0.94 31.12
C GLY A 149 24.90 -0.96 30.16
N LEU A 150 24.58 0.20 29.57
CA LEU A 150 23.54 0.33 28.55
C LEU A 150 23.84 -0.50 27.30
N LEU A 151 25.11 -0.51 26.85
CA LEU A 151 25.57 -1.34 25.75
C LEU A 151 25.45 -2.83 26.06
N MET A 152 25.96 -3.28 27.19
CA MET A 152 25.92 -4.69 27.60
C MET A 152 24.48 -5.20 27.71
N GLU A 153 23.61 -4.43 28.35
CA GLU A 153 22.20 -4.78 28.46
C GLU A 153 21.51 -4.80 27.09
N SER A 154 21.82 -3.83 26.21
CA SER A 154 21.22 -3.81 24.86
C SER A 154 21.67 -5.00 24.00
N MET A 155 22.93 -5.45 24.14
CA MET A 155 23.44 -6.65 23.47
C MET A 155 22.78 -7.92 24.03
N ARG A 156 22.66 -8.05 25.36
CA ARG A 156 21.92 -9.15 25.99
C ARG A 156 20.51 -9.27 25.42
N ARG A 157 19.79 -8.15 25.33
CA ARG A 157 18.43 -8.11 24.77
C ARG A 157 18.37 -8.55 23.30
N LEU A 158 19.36 -8.15 22.48
CA LEU A 158 19.44 -8.56 21.07
C LEU A 158 19.66 -10.07 20.91
N ASP A 159 20.43 -10.69 21.78
CA ASP A 159 20.67 -12.14 21.75
C ASP A 159 19.45 -12.91 22.27
N GLU A 160 18.89 -12.47 23.40
CA GLU A 160 17.76 -13.13 24.04
C GLU A 160 16.48 -13.04 23.21
N ILE A 161 16.21 -11.91 22.55
CA ILE A 161 15.00 -11.76 21.73
C ILE A 161 14.96 -12.77 20.58
N VAL A 162 16.11 -13.17 20.04
CA VAL A 162 16.20 -14.24 19.02
C VAL A 162 15.74 -15.57 19.61
N ARG A 163 16.20 -15.92 20.82
CA ARG A 163 15.77 -17.13 21.53
C ARG A 163 14.27 -17.09 21.85
N TYR A 164 13.77 -15.96 22.33
CA TYR A 164 12.33 -15.81 22.64
C TYR A 164 11.48 -15.98 21.38
N LYS A 165 11.87 -15.36 20.26
CA LYS A 165 11.18 -15.49 18.97
C LYS A 165 11.30 -16.88 18.33
N GLN A 166 12.21 -17.75 18.76
CA GLN A 166 12.20 -19.16 18.31
C GLN A 166 11.07 -19.95 18.98
N VAL A 167 10.79 -19.70 20.26
CA VAL A 167 9.68 -20.32 21.00
C VAL A 167 8.35 -19.65 20.64
N LEU A 168 8.33 -18.33 20.69
CA LEU A 168 7.20 -17.46 20.36
C LEU A 168 7.24 -17.02 18.88
N SER A 169 7.24 -18.02 17.99
CA SER A 169 7.62 -17.88 16.57
C SER A 169 6.60 -17.25 15.64
N SER A 170 5.34 -17.11 16.05
CA SER A 170 4.30 -16.53 15.20
C SER A 170 3.51 -15.45 15.92
N PRO A 171 3.38 -14.23 15.36
CA PRO A 171 2.53 -13.18 15.92
C PRO A 171 1.04 -13.58 16.01
N ALA A 172 0.61 -14.61 15.28
CA ALA A 172 -0.76 -15.12 15.27
C ALA A 172 -0.98 -16.31 16.24
N MET A 173 0.08 -16.80 16.89
CA MET A 173 -0.04 -17.88 17.85
C MET A 173 -0.84 -17.45 19.07
N VAL A 174 -1.52 -18.39 19.70
CA VAL A 174 -2.31 -18.13 20.90
C VAL A 174 -1.66 -18.80 22.09
N LEU A 175 -1.55 -18.04 23.17
CA LEU A 175 -1.11 -18.53 24.47
C LEU A 175 -2.35 -18.70 25.34
N ARG A 176 -2.37 -19.74 26.17
CA ARG A 176 -3.46 -19.97 27.14
C ARG A 176 -2.91 -20.24 28.53
N PRO A 177 -3.65 -19.89 29.59
CA PRO A 177 -3.30 -20.32 30.94
C PRO A 177 -3.30 -21.85 31.01
N LYS A 178 -2.31 -22.43 31.68
CA LYS A 178 -2.29 -23.87 31.91
C LYS A 178 -3.29 -24.21 33.02
N ALA A 179 -4.16 -25.19 32.77
CA ALA A 179 -5.16 -25.60 33.75
C ALA A 179 -4.48 -26.04 35.06
N LEU A 180 -5.02 -25.58 36.19
CA LEU A 180 -4.52 -25.87 37.54
C LEU A 180 -3.12 -25.29 37.87
N ALA A 181 -2.51 -24.50 36.99
CA ALA A 181 -1.30 -23.77 37.33
C ALA A 181 -1.63 -22.61 38.28
N VAL A 182 -0.84 -22.47 39.34
CA VAL A 182 -0.92 -21.34 40.26
C VAL A 182 0.15 -20.34 39.85
N PRO A 183 -0.20 -19.09 39.49
CA PRO A 183 0.79 -18.05 39.23
C PRO A 183 1.72 -17.87 40.43
N PRO A 184 3.01 -17.58 40.23
CA PRO A 184 3.93 -17.33 41.33
C PRO A 184 3.44 -16.15 42.16
N LYS A 185 3.69 -16.21 43.47
CA LYS A 185 3.26 -15.15 44.41
C LYS A 185 3.96 -13.82 44.15
N GLU A 186 5.22 -13.88 43.70
CA GLU A 186 6.02 -12.73 43.30
C GLU A 186 6.17 -12.78 41.79
N MET A 187 5.56 -11.80 41.12
CA MET A 187 5.64 -11.61 39.67
C MET A 187 6.29 -10.28 39.37
N THR A 188 7.05 -10.20 38.29
CA THR A 188 7.59 -8.92 37.82
C THR A 188 6.46 -8.02 37.30
N GLY A 189 6.69 -6.70 37.25
CA GLY A 189 5.72 -5.75 36.68
C GLY A 189 5.28 -6.12 35.25
N PRO A 190 6.20 -6.48 34.34
CA PRO A 190 5.85 -6.99 33.01
C PRO A 190 4.98 -8.25 33.03
N GLU A 191 5.29 -9.25 33.87
CA GLU A 191 4.49 -10.48 34.00
C GLU A 191 3.06 -10.19 34.46
N GLN A 192 2.90 -9.30 35.44
CA GLN A 192 1.59 -8.88 35.94
C GLN A 192 0.76 -8.18 34.86
N ARG A 193 1.40 -7.51 33.89
CA ARG A 193 0.73 -6.86 32.76
C ARG A 193 0.34 -7.83 31.65
N VAL A 194 1.19 -8.82 31.33
CA VAL A 194 0.90 -9.77 30.24
C VAL A 194 -0.03 -10.90 30.65
N LEU A 195 0.07 -11.42 31.88
CA LEU A 195 -0.67 -12.63 32.29
C LEU A 195 -2.20 -12.48 32.14
N PRO A 196 -2.85 -11.37 32.57
CA PRO A 196 -4.29 -11.19 32.39
C PRO A 196 -4.75 -11.13 30.92
N LEU A 197 -3.82 -10.86 29.99
CA LEU A 197 -4.10 -10.80 28.56
C LEU A 197 -4.06 -12.18 27.90
N VAL A 198 -3.43 -13.17 28.54
CA VAL A 198 -3.34 -14.55 28.07
C VAL A 198 -4.64 -15.28 28.41
N ASP A 199 -5.61 -15.26 27.49
CA ASP A 199 -6.96 -15.83 27.68
C ASP A 199 -7.23 -17.08 26.82
N GLY A 200 -6.27 -17.51 26.01
CA GLY A 200 -6.46 -18.60 25.07
C GLY A 200 -7.25 -18.23 23.81
N LEU A 201 -7.50 -16.94 23.56
CA LEU A 201 -8.22 -16.44 22.39
C LEU A 201 -7.40 -15.39 21.63
N ARG A 202 -6.68 -14.52 22.34
CA ARG A 202 -5.91 -13.42 21.74
C ARG A 202 -4.62 -13.92 21.10
N PRO A 203 -4.29 -13.47 19.87
CA PRO A 203 -3.01 -13.75 19.27
C PRO A 203 -1.89 -12.98 19.98
N LEU A 204 -0.66 -13.52 19.94
CA LEU A 204 0.53 -12.96 20.57
C LEU A 204 0.73 -11.48 20.25
N ARG A 205 0.54 -11.06 18.98
CA ARG A 205 0.65 -9.66 18.57
C ARG A 205 -0.27 -8.72 19.35
N ASP A 206 -1.47 -9.18 19.69
CA ASP A 206 -2.46 -8.38 20.40
C ASP A 206 -2.13 -8.32 21.89
N ILE A 207 -1.60 -9.42 22.45
CA ILE A 207 -1.10 -9.45 23.83
C ILE A 207 0.06 -8.46 23.99
N VAL A 208 1.05 -8.50 23.10
CA VAL A 208 2.19 -7.56 23.10
C VAL A 208 1.73 -6.11 22.91
N ALA A 209 0.78 -5.85 22.02
CA ALA A 209 0.28 -4.48 21.80
C ALA A 209 -0.55 -3.93 22.97
N GLN A 210 -1.32 -4.79 23.67
CA GLN A 210 -2.22 -4.39 24.76
C GLN A 210 -1.53 -4.36 26.12
N SER A 211 -0.38 -5.04 26.28
CA SER A 211 0.36 -5.08 27.55
C SER A 211 0.96 -3.73 27.95
N LYS A 212 1.05 -2.78 27.02
CA LYS A 212 1.69 -1.48 27.22
C LYS A 212 3.15 -1.61 27.68
N LEU A 213 3.82 -2.61 27.12
CA LEU A 213 5.23 -2.90 27.31
C LEU A 213 6.01 -2.61 26.03
N VAL A 214 7.32 -2.47 26.16
CA VAL A 214 8.23 -2.59 25.02
C VAL A 214 8.23 -4.05 24.54
N GLU A 215 8.45 -4.27 23.24
CA GLU A 215 8.40 -5.61 22.64
C GLU A 215 9.25 -6.61 23.44
N PHE A 216 10.50 -6.26 23.73
CA PHE A 216 11.41 -7.12 24.48
C PHE A 216 10.82 -7.58 25.82
N GLU A 217 10.32 -6.65 26.63
CA GLU A 217 9.78 -6.94 27.96
C GLU A 217 8.54 -7.84 27.89
N ALA A 218 7.69 -7.65 26.87
CA ALA A 218 6.53 -8.51 26.66
C ALA A 218 6.95 -9.94 26.30
N TYR A 219 7.95 -10.09 25.42
CA TYR A 219 8.48 -11.41 25.04
C TYR A 219 9.19 -12.10 26.22
N GLU A 220 10.02 -11.37 26.97
CA GLU A 220 10.72 -11.87 28.18
C GLU A 220 9.70 -12.37 29.22
N ALA A 221 8.68 -11.56 29.54
CA ALA A 221 7.66 -11.93 30.50
C ALA A 221 6.85 -13.17 30.06
N LEU A 222 6.43 -13.22 28.79
CA LEU A 222 5.70 -14.37 28.25
C LEU A 222 6.55 -15.63 28.21
N HIS A 223 7.82 -15.51 27.84
CA HIS A 223 8.76 -16.63 27.84
C HIS A 223 9.00 -17.16 29.25
N HIS A 224 9.20 -16.28 30.23
CA HIS A 224 9.38 -16.69 31.62
C HIS A 224 8.13 -17.39 32.18
N LEU A 225 6.92 -16.88 31.88
CA LEU A 225 5.66 -17.54 32.26
C LEU A 225 5.47 -18.91 31.60
N LEU A 226 5.96 -19.11 30.37
CA LEU A 226 6.00 -20.40 29.70
C LEU A 226 6.97 -21.37 30.40
N GLU A 227 8.18 -20.92 30.75
CA GLU A 227 9.18 -21.72 31.48
C GLU A 227 8.69 -22.15 32.87
N LEU A 228 7.97 -21.26 33.57
CA LEU A 228 7.32 -21.56 34.84
C LEU A 228 6.10 -22.49 34.69
N GLY A 229 5.63 -22.75 33.46
CA GLY A 229 4.47 -23.58 33.19
C GLY A 229 3.14 -22.97 33.63
N VAL A 230 3.08 -21.64 33.82
CA VAL A 230 1.85 -20.90 34.16
C VAL A 230 0.96 -20.76 32.92
N ILE A 231 1.58 -20.60 31.76
CA ILE A 231 0.91 -20.54 30.46
C ILE A 231 1.50 -21.61 29.53
N GLU A 232 0.80 -21.92 28.46
CA GLU A 232 1.24 -22.85 27.43
C GLU A 232 0.81 -22.40 26.03
N ILE A 233 1.52 -22.88 25.02
CA ILE A 233 1.21 -22.59 23.61
C ILE A 233 0.00 -23.42 23.20
N SER A 234 -1.04 -22.75 22.70
CA SER A 234 -2.20 -23.41 22.11
C SER A 234 -1.85 -23.89 20.70
N LEU A 235 -2.17 -25.15 20.39
CA LEU A 235 -2.02 -25.72 19.04
C LEU A 235 -2.99 -25.12 18.01
N GLY A 236 -3.99 -24.36 18.47
CA GLY A 236 -4.89 -23.60 17.60
C GLY A 236 -4.29 -22.25 17.22
N ALA A 237 -4.19 -21.96 15.92
CA ALA A 237 -4.07 -20.58 15.46
C ALA A 237 -5.26 -19.79 16.01
N ALA A 238 -5.04 -18.53 16.41
CA ALA A 238 -6.16 -17.66 16.77
C ALA A 238 -7.19 -17.73 15.64
N PRO A 239 -8.49 -17.93 15.92
CA PRO A 239 -9.49 -17.74 14.89
C PRO A 239 -9.20 -16.36 14.28
N PRO A 240 -9.16 -16.23 12.93
CA PRO A 240 -8.87 -14.95 12.30
C PRO A 240 -9.79 -13.94 12.98
N LYS A 241 -9.21 -12.86 13.53
CA LYS A 241 -9.98 -11.76 14.09
C LYS A 241 -11.08 -11.53 13.06
N VAL A 242 -12.32 -11.84 13.43
CA VAL A 242 -13.47 -11.27 12.75
C VAL A 242 -13.30 -9.82 13.14
N THR A 243 -12.48 -9.08 12.38
CA THR A 243 -12.81 -7.70 12.12
C THR A 243 -14.29 -7.78 11.87
N PRO A 244 -15.17 -7.16 12.71
CA PRO A 244 -16.49 -6.86 12.18
C PRO A 244 -16.17 -6.37 10.79
N ILE A 245 -16.82 -6.95 9.78
CA ILE A 245 -16.84 -6.31 8.48
C ILE A 245 -17.22 -4.90 8.91
N VAL A 246 -16.23 -4.01 8.91
CA VAL A 246 -16.50 -2.61 8.92
C VAL A 246 -17.37 -2.65 7.69
N GLU A 247 -18.67 -2.44 7.88
CA GLU A 247 -19.38 -1.73 6.87
C GLU A 247 -18.46 -0.53 6.68
N GLU A 248 -17.53 -0.66 5.74
CA GLU A 248 -17.36 0.32 4.74
C GLU A 248 -18.82 0.62 4.41
N LYS A 249 -19.37 1.62 5.12
CA LYS A 249 -19.83 2.79 4.41
C LYS A 249 -18.76 2.98 3.38
N ILE A 250 -18.98 2.32 2.24
CA ILE A 250 -18.33 2.62 1.00
C ILE A 250 -18.69 4.09 0.94
N VAL A 251 -17.77 4.95 1.39
CA VAL A 251 -17.78 6.31 0.96
C VAL A 251 -17.44 6.11 -0.48
N VAL A 252 -18.50 5.89 -1.27
CA VAL A 252 -18.46 5.98 -2.70
C VAL A 252 -18.07 7.43 -2.88
N ARG A 253 -16.76 7.71 -2.89
CA ARG A 253 -16.26 8.87 -3.59
C ARG A 253 -16.93 8.72 -4.93
N PRO A 254 -17.85 9.62 -5.33
CA PRO A 254 -18.37 9.54 -6.67
C PRO A 254 -17.13 9.70 -7.53
N LYS A 255 -16.64 8.59 -8.10
CA LYS A 255 -15.75 8.66 -9.24
C LYS A 255 -16.59 9.47 -10.21
N ARG A 256 -16.25 10.75 -10.40
CA ARG A 256 -16.76 11.55 -11.50
C ARG A 256 -16.37 10.78 -12.74
N SER A 257 -17.26 9.89 -13.14
CA SER A 257 -17.08 9.06 -14.31
C SER A 257 -17.21 10.03 -15.47
N PHE A 258 -16.07 10.35 -16.08
CA PHE A 258 -16.05 11.03 -17.37
C PHE A 258 -16.79 10.23 -18.45
N ALA A 259 -17.22 8.99 -18.16
CA ALA A 259 -18.04 8.16 -19.01
C ALA A 259 -19.39 8.81 -19.39
N ILE A 260 -20.06 9.52 -18.48
CA ILE A 260 -21.35 10.15 -18.79
C ILE A 260 -21.19 11.37 -19.73
N PRO A 261 -20.32 12.37 -19.45
CA PRO A 261 -20.10 13.46 -20.40
C PRO A 261 -19.47 12.96 -21.71
N ALA A 262 -18.59 11.95 -21.69
CA ALA A 262 -18.07 11.35 -22.91
C ALA A 262 -19.17 10.66 -23.73
N ALA A 263 -20.08 9.92 -23.10
CA ALA A 263 -21.21 9.31 -23.79
C ALA A 263 -22.16 10.35 -24.38
N ILE A 264 -22.43 11.45 -23.68
CA ILE A 264 -23.25 12.56 -24.20
C ILE A 264 -22.55 13.24 -25.38
N VAL A 265 -21.24 13.48 -25.30
CA VAL A 265 -20.46 14.03 -26.41
C VAL A 265 -20.48 13.08 -27.61
N ILE A 266 -20.30 11.77 -27.39
CA ILE A 266 -20.37 10.76 -28.47
C ILE A 266 -21.76 10.71 -29.08
N LEU A 267 -22.83 10.78 -28.27
CA LEU A 267 -24.22 10.82 -28.76
C LEU A 267 -24.51 12.12 -29.53
N ALA A 268 -24.03 13.26 -29.04
CA ALA A 268 -24.17 14.54 -29.74
C ALA A 268 -23.37 14.57 -31.05
N LEU A 269 -22.16 13.98 -31.05
CA LEU A 269 -21.34 13.83 -32.25
C LEU A 269 -22.01 12.88 -33.24
N SER A 270 -22.55 11.76 -32.77
CA SER A 270 -23.26 10.78 -33.60
C SER A 270 -24.56 11.37 -34.16
N TYR A 271 -25.29 12.16 -33.39
CA TYR A 271 -26.45 12.91 -33.87
C TYR A 271 -26.06 14.00 -34.88
N GLY A 272 -24.96 14.72 -34.64
CA GLY A 272 -24.42 15.71 -35.56
C GLY A 272 -23.99 15.09 -36.89
N VAL A 273 -23.27 13.96 -36.85
CA VAL A 273 -22.93 13.16 -38.02
C VAL A 273 -24.21 12.66 -38.71
N GLY A 274 -25.17 12.13 -37.95
CA GLY A 274 -26.47 11.66 -38.44
C GLY A 274 -27.38 12.75 -39.02
N ARG A 275 -27.20 14.03 -38.67
CA ARG A 275 -28.07 15.11 -39.14
C ARG A 275 -27.44 15.98 -40.21
N TYR A 276 -26.11 16.12 -40.20
CA TYR A 276 -25.39 17.04 -41.09
C TYR A 276 -24.44 16.32 -42.05
N VAL A 277 -23.84 15.19 -41.65
CA VAL A 277 -22.83 14.49 -42.46
C VAL A 277 -23.45 13.35 -43.27
N THR A 278 -24.34 12.56 -42.68
CA THR A 278 -25.03 11.47 -43.37
C THR A 278 -25.91 11.93 -44.53
N PRO A 279 -26.63 13.08 -44.55
CA PRO A 279 -27.31 13.51 -45.76
C PRO A 279 -26.34 13.90 -46.88
N VAL A 280 -25.14 14.39 -46.57
CA VAL A 280 -24.10 14.66 -47.57
C VAL A 280 -23.50 13.35 -48.10
N LEU A 281 -23.11 12.43 -47.21
CA LEU A 281 -22.58 11.10 -47.57
C LEU A 281 -23.61 10.20 -48.26
N TYR A 282 -24.89 10.24 -47.88
CA TYR A 282 -25.97 9.55 -48.59
C TYR A 282 -26.29 10.24 -49.92
N SER A 283 -26.20 11.57 -50.05
CA SER A 283 -26.39 12.23 -51.34
C SER A 283 -25.23 12.00 -52.33
N GLU A 284 -24.05 11.64 -51.85
CA GLU A 284 -22.91 11.16 -52.64
C GLU A 284 -23.00 9.63 -52.89
N ALA A 285 -23.45 8.83 -51.92
CA ALA A 285 -23.63 7.38 -52.06
C ALA A 285 -24.87 6.98 -52.90
N GLU A 286 -25.97 7.74 -52.85
CA GLU A 286 -27.15 7.59 -53.73
C GLU A 286 -26.84 8.05 -55.17
N ARG A 287 -25.82 8.90 -55.36
CA ARG A 287 -25.25 9.16 -56.70
C ARG A 287 -24.29 8.06 -57.16
N ALA A 288 -23.76 7.23 -56.25
CA ALA A 288 -22.80 6.17 -56.54
C ALA A 288 -23.40 4.74 -56.60
N VAL A 289 -24.62 4.49 -56.12
CA VAL A 289 -25.16 3.11 -56.06
C VAL A 289 -26.63 3.03 -56.47
N ARG A 290 -26.85 2.94 -57.78
CA ARG A 290 -27.77 2.03 -58.52
C ARG A 290 -27.94 2.56 -59.94
N ARG A 291 -26.82 2.64 -60.67
CA ARG A 291 -26.81 2.60 -62.13
C ARG A 291 -25.96 1.40 -62.54
N ALA A 292 -26.37 0.70 -63.58
CA ALA A 292 -25.63 -0.44 -64.10
C ALA A 292 -24.16 -0.06 -64.29
N PRO A 293 -23.18 -0.92 -63.96
CA PRO A 293 -21.77 -0.58 -64.11
C PRO A 293 -21.50 -0.10 -65.54
N GLU A 294 -20.82 1.05 -65.72
CA GLU A 294 -20.66 1.70 -67.03
C GLU A 294 -20.01 0.77 -68.07
N HIS A 295 -19.17 -0.18 -67.65
CA HIS A 295 -18.56 -1.18 -68.52
C HIS A 295 -19.56 -2.19 -69.13
N VAL A 296 -20.75 -2.39 -68.54
CA VAL A 296 -21.79 -3.29 -69.09
C VAL A 296 -22.54 -2.58 -70.23
N LEU A 297 -22.56 -1.25 -70.25
CA LEU A 297 -23.34 -0.48 -71.22
C LEU A 297 -22.59 -0.18 -72.53
N THR A 298 -21.33 -0.61 -72.65
CA THR A 298 -20.46 -0.43 -73.82
C THR A 298 -20.17 -1.71 -74.61
N LEU A 299 -20.53 -2.89 -74.08
CA LEU A 299 -20.28 -4.20 -74.72
C LEU A 299 -21.32 -4.57 -75.80
N ASP A 300 -21.07 -5.64 -76.57
CA ASP A 300 -22.08 -6.21 -77.47
C ASP A 300 -23.25 -6.86 -76.70
N GLU A 301 -24.46 -6.83 -77.28
CA GLU A 301 -25.72 -7.18 -76.61
C GLU A 301 -25.71 -8.57 -75.96
N SER A 302 -25.15 -9.59 -76.63
CA SER A 302 -25.09 -10.96 -76.08
C SER A 302 -24.16 -11.05 -74.86
N GLN A 303 -23.02 -10.35 -74.91
CA GLN A 303 -22.03 -10.34 -73.84
C GLN A 303 -22.56 -9.58 -72.61
N ARG A 304 -23.36 -8.53 -72.80
CA ARG A 304 -24.02 -7.80 -71.70
C ARG A 304 -24.88 -8.71 -70.84
N LEU A 305 -25.69 -9.55 -71.47
CA LEU A 305 -26.57 -10.46 -70.73
C LEU A 305 -25.78 -11.49 -69.93
N SER A 306 -24.75 -12.09 -70.54
CA SER A 306 -23.90 -13.08 -69.88
C SER A 306 -23.13 -12.47 -68.70
N LEU A 307 -22.57 -11.27 -68.87
CA LEU A 307 -21.87 -10.58 -67.79
C LEU A 307 -22.82 -10.19 -66.64
N ALA A 308 -24.03 -9.72 -66.96
CA ALA A 308 -25.02 -9.39 -65.93
C ALA A 308 -25.44 -10.62 -65.11
N LEU A 309 -25.51 -11.79 -65.73
CA LEU A 309 -25.80 -13.05 -65.06
C LEU A 309 -24.66 -13.48 -64.13
N GLU A 310 -23.40 -13.34 -64.57
CA GLU A 310 -22.23 -13.62 -63.73
C GLU A 310 -22.16 -12.68 -62.52
N VAL A 311 -22.40 -11.38 -62.73
CA VAL A 311 -22.45 -10.41 -61.63
C VAL A 311 -23.58 -10.77 -60.65
N TYR A 312 -24.75 -11.15 -61.15
CA TYR A 312 -25.85 -11.59 -60.30
C TYR A 312 -25.46 -12.81 -59.46
N ARG A 313 -24.83 -13.83 -60.07
CA ARG A 313 -24.35 -15.02 -59.33
C ARG A 313 -23.28 -14.66 -58.30
N SER A 314 -22.33 -13.80 -58.64
CA SER A 314 -21.29 -13.38 -57.70
C SER A 314 -21.89 -12.70 -56.46
N VAL A 315 -22.98 -11.94 -56.62
CA VAL A 315 -23.62 -11.21 -55.52
C VAL A 315 -24.63 -12.07 -54.74
N ARG A 316 -25.40 -12.92 -55.42
CA ARG A 316 -26.48 -13.72 -54.80
C ARG A 316 -26.07 -15.16 -54.48
N GLY A 317 -24.91 -15.59 -54.96
CA GLY A 317 -24.44 -16.97 -54.86
C GLY A 317 -25.04 -17.93 -55.90
N SER A 318 -26.08 -17.53 -56.63
CA SER A 318 -26.78 -18.35 -57.64
C SER A 318 -27.19 -17.53 -58.86
N TYR A 319 -27.32 -18.15 -60.03
CA TYR A 319 -27.92 -17.52 -61.21
C TYR A 319 -29.43 -17.29 -61.00
N PRO A 320 -30.03 -16.26 -61.63
CA PRO A 320 -31.44 -15.97 -61.46
C PRO A 320 -32.32 -17.01 -62.14
N MET A 321 -33.42 -17.42 -61.51
CA MET A 321 -34.38 -18.35 -62.14
C MET A 321 -35.08 -17.74 -63.36
N GLU A 322 -35.27 -16.41 -63.35
CA GLU A 322 -35.88 -15.66 -64.45
C GLU A 322 -35.06 -14.40 -64.78
N LEU A 323 -34.91 -14.08 -66.07
CA LEU A 323 -34.22 -12.86 -66.50
C LEU A 323 -34.83 -11.58 -65.91
N LYS A 324 -36.13 -11.56 -65.62
CA LYS A 324 -36.83 -10.41 -65.04
C LYS A 324 -36.28 -10.01 -63.67
N LEU A 325 -35.65 -10.93 -62.94
CA LEU A 325 -35.02 -10.64 -61.64
C LEU A 325 -33.86 -9.67 -61.79
N LEU A 326 -33.09 -9.74 -62.89
CA LEU A 326 -32.01 -8.79 -63.17
C LEU A 326 -32.53 -7.34 -63.22
N ALA A 327 -33.74 -7.15 -63.75
CA ALA A 327 -34.36 -5.83 -63.81
C ALA A 327 -35.06 -5.39 -62.53
N ARG A 328 -35.63 -6.33 -61.77
CA ARG A 328 -36.25 -6.01 -60.48
C ARG A 328 -35.22 -5.58 -59.44
N GLU A 329 -34.08 -6.26 -59.40
CA GLU A 329 -33.02 -5.97 -58.42
C GLU A 329 -32.03 -4.91 -58.88
N GLY A 330 -32.10 -4.49 -60.15
CA GLY A 330 -31.36 -3.34 -60.68
C GLY A 330 -30.00 -3.69 -61.30
N PHE A 331 -29.75 -4.96 -61.63
CA PHE A 331 -28.56 -5.41 -62.36
C PHE A 331 -28.59 -5.03 -63.84
N LEU A 332 -29.78 -4.91 -64.44
CA LEU A 332 -29.99 -4.38 -65.79
C LEU A 332 -31.25 -3.49 -65.86
N PRO A 333 -31.35 -2.54 -66.81
CA PRO A 333 -32.59 -1.80 -67.03
C PRO A 333 -33.75 -2.70 -67.47
N ARG A 334 -34.98 -2.37 -67.03
CA ARG A 334 -36.21 -3.13 -67.38
C ARG A 334 -36.42 -3.25 -68.89
N SER A 335 -36.12 -2.20 -69.66
CA SER A 335 -36.24 -2.19 -71.12
C SER A 335 -35.27 -3.17 -71.79
N THR A 336 -34.03 -3.24 -71.30
CA THR A 336 -32.99 -4.12 -71.83
C THR A 336 -33.30 -5.59 -71.56
N VAL A 337 -33.76 -5.92 -70.35
CA VAL A 337 -34.18 -7.29 -70.01
C VAL A 337 -35.37 -7.73 -70.86
N ALA A 338 -36.33 -6.84 -71.12
CA ALA A 338 -37.45 -7.14 -72.02
C ALA A 338 -36.99 -7.37 -73.47
N ALA A 339 -35.99 -6.64 -73.96
CA ALA A 339 -35.41 -6.86 -75.29
C ALA A 339 -34.68 -8.23 -75.37
N PHE A 340 -33.90 -8.60 -74.36
CA PHE A 340 -33.22 -9.88 -74.32
C PHE A 340 -34.17 -11.07 -74.23
N ALA A 341 -35.23 -10.97 -73.43
CA ALA A 341 -36.24 -12.03 -73.32
C ALA A 341 -36.99 -12.31 -74.65
N ARG A 342 -36.94 -11.38 -75.60
CA ARG A 342 -37.49 -11.59 -76.96
C ARG A 342 -36.51 -12.28 -77.90
N ARG A 343 -35.20 -12.00 -77.77
CA ARG A 343 -34.15 -12.47 -78.67
C ARG A 343 -33.46 -13.77 -78.22
N TYR A 344 -33.46 -14.05 -76.92
CA TYR A 344 -32.77 -15.21 -76.35
C TYR A 344 -33.70 -16.03 -75.45
N GLY A 345 -33.57 -17.35 -75.53
CA GLY A 345 -34.06 -18.28 -74.52
C GLY A 345 -33.08 -18.35 -73.36
N TYR A 346 -33.61 -18.44 -72.14
CA TYR A 346 -32.84 -18.52 -70.92
C TYR A 346 -33.46 -19.54 -69.97
N GLU A 347 -32.63 -20.48 -69.52
CA GLU A 347 -32.97 -21.49 -68.52
C GLU A 347 -31.83 -21.56 -67.49
N SER A 348 -32.17 -21.66 -66.20
CA SER A 348 -31.18 -21.80 -65.14
C SER A 348 -31.69 -22.71 -64.03
N ASP A 349 -30.79 -23.48 -63.45
CA ASP A 349 -30.99 -24.30 -62.26
C ASP A 349 -30.43 -23.64 -60.98
N GLY A 350 -29.90 -22.42 -61.12
CA GLY A 350 -29.32 -21.62 -60.03
C GLY A 350 -27.81 -21.79 -59.88
N VAL A 351 -27.23 -22.86 -60.40
CA VAL A 351 -25.78 -23.11 -60.34
C VAL A 351 -25.13 -22.89 -61.70
N THR A 352 -25.85 -23.23 -62.78
CA THR A 352 -25.48 -22.98 -64.18
C THR A 352 -26.63 -22.30 -64.92
N TYR A 353 -26.34 -21.80 -66.12
CA TYR A 353 -27.39 -21.31 -67.00
C TYR A 353 -27.12 -21.69 -68.45
N ARG A 354 -28.20 -21.87 -69.21
CA ARG A 354 -28.16 -22.03 -70.65
C ARG A 354 -28.83 -20.83 -71.31
N LYS A 355 -28.08 -20.18 -72.20
CA LYS A 355 -28.60 -19.12 -73.08
C LYS A 355 -28.50 -19.59 -74.52
N PHE A 356 -29.60 -19.51 -75.27
CA PHE A 356 -29.64 -19.82 -76.70
C PHE A 356 -30.39 -18.73 -77.47
N ALA A 357 -30.05 -18.54 -78.74
CA ALA A 357 -30.82 -17.64 -79.60
C ALA A 357 -32.21 -18.24 -79.84
N ARG A 358 -33.24 -17.41 -79.78
CA ARG A 358 -34.61 -17.82 -80.13
C ARG A 358 -34.85 -17.76 -81.62
#